data_AF-A0A7Y5E0Q4-F1
#
_entry.id   AF-A0A7Y5E0Q4-F1
#
_cell.length_a   1.000
_cell.length_b   1.000
_cell.length_c   1.000
_cell.angle_alpha   90.00
_cell.angle_beta   90.00
_cell.angle_gamma   90.00
#
_symmetry.space_group_name_H-M   'P 1'
#
loop_
_entity.id
_entity.type
_entity.pdbx_description
1 polymer ?
#
loop_
_entity_poly.entity_id
_entity_poly.type
_entity_poly.pdbx_seq_one_letter_code
_entity_poly.pdbx_strand_id
1 'polypeptide(L)'
;MNHSVTSVRLPQKKSSVAEVSSVALLDRVLRRGTNVCVLRRQLPATIRAWLEALDLSGEYEASARLCADGAAEGAQRLLRGLGSAAGATLLADDIETLARRFARITGAPEVVASLAIVHTDKCRKFHADYKPLRLLCTYLGPGTEWVDNADVDRTHLAQEVDTVELANARIVPQSSRIQRADAGDVVILKGELHPGNHGRGAVHRSPPIQATLDTRLVLTLDTPE
;
A
#
# COMPACT_ATOMS: atom_id res chain seq x y z
N MET A 1 -47.63 24.21 -18.25
CA MET A 1 -46.26 24.03 -18.78
C MET A 1 -45.43 23.38 -17.69
N ASN A 2 -45.37 22.05 -17.65
CA ASN A 2 -44.53 21.31 -16.70
C ASN A 2 -43.24 20.94 -17.42
N HIS A 3 -42.15 21.63 -17.10
CA HIS A 3 -40.82 21.22 -17.51
C HIS A 3 -40.34 20.11 -16.58
N SER A 4 -40.56 18.86 -16.97
CA SER A 4 -39.84 17.72 -16.41
C SER A 4 -38.38 17.83 -16.80
N VAL A 5 -37.54 18.21 -15.83
CA VAL A 5 -36.08 18.16 -15.97
C VAL A 5 -35.67 16.69 -15.87
N THR A 6 -35.42 16.07 -17.02
CA THR A 6 -34.83 14.75 -17.12
C THR A 6 -33.41 14.84 -16.55
N SER A 7 -33.18 14.31 -15.34
CA SER A 7 -31.84 14.23 -14.78
C SER A 7 -31.01 13.29 -15.66
N VAL A 8 -30.12 13.85 -16.47
CA VAL A 8 -29.12 13.08 -17.21
C VAL A 8 -28.21 12.43 -16.18
N ARG A 9 -28.37 11.11 -15.98
CA ARG A 9 -27.50 10.32 -15.13
C ARG A 9 -26.15 10.24 -15.84
N LEU A 10 -25.19 11.09 -15.44
CA LEU A 10 -23.82 11.01 -15.93
C LEU A 10 -23.31 9.57 -15.70
N PRO A 11 -22.63 8.95 -16.68
CA PRO A 11 -22.09 7.61 -16.51
C PRO A 11 -21.16 7.59 -15.30
N GLN A 12 -21.45 6.71 -14.35
CA GLN A 12 -20.60 6.51 -13.17
C GLN A 12 -19.22 6.06 -13.68
N LYS A 13 -18.19 6.88 -13.49
CA LYS A 13 -16.81 6.48 -13.81
C LYS A 13 -16.52 5.18 -13.05
N LYS A 14 -16.07 4.15 -13.77
CA LYS A 14 -15.65 2.90 -13.13
C LYS A 14 -14.45 3.20 -12.22
N SER A 15 -14.57 2.84 -10.95
CA SER A 15 -13.51 3.01 -9.97
C SER A 15 -12.25 2.24 -10.39
N SER A 16 -11.08 2.84 -10.15
CA SER A 16 -9.80 2.16 -10.29
C SER A 16 -9.38 1.36 -9.07
N VAL A 17 -10.27 1.22 -8.08
CA VAL A 17 -10.03 0.51 -6.83
C VAL A 17 -10.83 -0.79 -6.82
N ALA A 18 -10.20 -1.89 -6.45
CA ALA A 18 -10.86 -3.17 -6.22
C ALA A 18 -10.68 -3.60 -4.77
N GLU A 19 -11.76 -3.68 -4.01
CA GLU A 19 -11.75 -4.31 -2.70
C GLU A 19 -11.93 -5.84 -2.83
N VAL A 20 -11.21 -6.58 -1.99
CA VAL A 20 -11.21 -8.05 -1.98
C VAL A 20 -11.31 -8.58 -0.56
N SER A 21 -11.81 -9.81 -0.45
CA SER A 21 -12.06 -10.48 0.83
C SER A 21 -11.01 -11.54 1.19
N SER A 22 -10.03 -11.80 0.33
CA SER A 22 -8.95 -12.75 0.63
C SER A 22 -7.68 -12.45 -0.15
N VAL A 23 -6.54 -12.94 0.37
CA VAL A 23 -5.22 -12.88 -0.28
C VAL A 23 -5.27 -13.50 -1.68
N ALA A 24 -6.04 -14.57 -1.86
CA ALA A 24 -6.19 -15.25 -3.14
C ALA A 24 -6.84 -14.39 -4.23
N LEU A 25 -7.46 -13.26 -3.89
CA LEU A 25 -8.10 -12.35 -4.86
C LEU A 25 -7.27 -11.10 -5.16
N LEU A 26 -6.07 -10.97 -4.59
CA LEU A 26 -5.20 -9.81 -4.80
C LEU A 26 -4.74 -9.63 -6.27
N ASP A 27 -4.85 -10.67 -7.10
CA ASP A 27 -4.63 -10.61 -8.55
C ASP A 27 -5.68 -9.76 -9.29
N ARG A 28 -6.77 -9.35 -8.64
CA ARG A 28 -7.70 -8.37 -9.22
C ARG A 28 -7.00 -7.08 -9.63
N VAL A 29 -5.87 -6.74 -9.03
CA VAL A 29 -5.02 -5.64 -9.47
C VAL A 29 -4.64 -5.75 -10.95
N LEU A 30 -4.50 -6.96 -11.52
CA LEU A 30 -4.14 -7.16 -12.92
C LEU A 30 -5.27 -6.81 -13.91
N ARG A 31 -6.51 -6.66 -13.44
CA ARG A 31 -7.63 -6.29 -14.31
C ARG A 31 -7.40 -4.93 -14.95
N ARG A 32 -7.81 -4.80 -16.21
CA ARG A 32 -7.76 -3.53 -16.93
C ARG A 32 -8.62 -2.50 -16.19
N GLY A 33 -8.02 -1.33 -15.92
CA GLY A 33 -8.67 -0.24 -15.19
C GLY A 33 -8.61 -0.35 -13.67
N THR A 34 -8.12 -1.46 -13.10
CA THR A 34 -7.80 -1.53 -11.66
C THR A 34 -6.36 -1.10 -11.44
N ASN A 35 -6.17 -0.16 -10.52
CA ASN A 35 -4.87 0.39 -10.15
C ASN A 35 -4.55 0.18 -8.68
N VAL A 36 -5.57 0.07 -7.83
CA VAL A 36 -5.41 -0.29 -6.42
C VAL A 36 -6.23 -1.55 -6.16
N CYS A 37 -5.64 -2.56 -5.53
CA CYS A 37 -6.38 -3.69 -4.97
C CYS A 37 -6.16 -3.73 -3.46
N VAL A 38 -7.24 -3.73 -2.68
CA VAL A 38 -7.18 -3.65 -1.21
C VAL A 38 -7.85 -4.86 -0.60
N LEU A 39 -7.13 -5.58 0.25
CA LEU A 39 -7.69 -6.55 1.17
C LEU A 39 -7.90 -5.87 2.52
N ARG A 40 -9.17 -5.67 2.88
CA ARG A 40 -9.57 -5.22 4.21
C ARG A 40 -9.53 -6.41 5.16
N ARG A 41 -8.75 -6.33 6.25
CA ARG A 41 -8.65 -7.42 7.22
C ARG A 41 -8.30 -6.92 8.61
N GLN A 42 -8.56 -7.77 9.60
CA GLN A 42 -8.03 -7.58 10.95
C GLN A 42 -6.88 -8.55 11.18
N LEU A 43 -5.78 -8.05 11.74
CA LEU A 43 -4.70 -8.92 12.19
C LEU A 43 -5.16 -9.79 13.37
N PRO A 44 -4.70 -11.05 13.48
CA PRO A 44 -4.90 -11.87 14.67
C PRO A 44 -4.54 -11.14 15.95
N ALA A 45 -5.31 -11.34 17.02
CA ALA A 45 -5.10 -10.67 18.31
C ALA A 45 -3.68 -10.90 18.87
N THR A 46 -3.10 -12.08 18.65
CA THR A 46 -1.73 -12.41 19.05
C THR A 46 -0.68 -11.57 18.32
N ILE A 47 -0.89 -11.27 17.04
CA ILE A 47 0.00 -10.36 16.29
C ILE A 47 -0.14 -8.94 16.86
N ARG A 48 -1.38 -8.46 17.04
CA ARG A 48 -1.64 -7.10 17.55
C ARG A 48 -1.01 -6.87 18.93
N ALA A 49 -1.25 -7.79 19.87
CA ALA A 49 -0.71 -7.68 21.22
C ALA A 49 0.82 -7.70 21.24
N TRP A 50 1.45 -8.46 20.35
CA TRP A 50 2.91 -8.46 20.22
C TRP A 50 3.42 -7.15 19.63
N LEU A 51 2.80 -6.64 18.56
CA LEU A 51 3.16 -5.36 17.92
C LEU A 51 3.03 -4.18 18.91
N GLU A 52 1.97 -4.15 19.72
CA GLU A 52 1.74 -3.14 20.75
C GLU A 52 2.79 -3.17 21.88
N ALA A 53 3.45 -4.30 22.08
CA ALA A 53 4.49 -4.47 23.09
C ALA A 53 5.91 -4.19 22.57
N LEU A 54 6.07 -3.90 21.27
CA LEU A 54 7.38 -3.58 20.70
C LEU A 54 7.84 -2.19 21.14
N ASP A 55 9.11 -2.06 21.51
CA ASP A 55 9.76 -0.77 21.56
C ASP A 55 10.08 -0.31 20.14
N LEU A 56 9.30 0.66 19.66
CA LEU A 56 9.47 1.21 18.32
C LEU A 56 10.25 2.53 18.32
N SER A 57 10.81 2.97 19.46
CA SER A 57 11.53 4.24 19.55
C SER A 57 12.84 4.27 18.74
N GLY A 58 13.43 3.09 18.50
CA GLY A 58 14.63 2.93 17.69
C GLY A 58 14.39 2.94 16.19
N GLU A 59 15.49 2.88 15.44
CA GLU A 59 15.47 2.60 14.01
C GLU A 59 15.47 1.09 13.76
N TYR A 60 14.67 0.65 12.80
CA TYR A 60 14.67 -0.73 12.34
C TYR A 60 14.41 -0.76 10.84
N GLU A 61 15.26 -1.45 10.10
CA GLU A 61 15.02 -1.78 8.70
C GLU A 61 15.69 -3.13 8.42
N ALA A 62 14.90 -4.05 7.87
CA ALA A 62 15.38 -5.34 7.43
C ALA A 62 14.88 -5.59 6.01
N SER A 63 15.74 -6.17 5.17
CA SER A 63 15.37 -6.57 3.81
C SER A 63 15.79 -8.00 3.51
N ALA A 64 14.97 -8.71 2.75
CA ALA A 64 15.22 -10.09 2.34
C ALA A 64 14.65 -10.35 0.94
N ARG A 65 15.35 -11.16 0.14
CA ARG A 65 14.79 -11.76 -1.07
C ARG A 65 14.01 -13.01 -0.68
N LEU A 66 12.74 -13.05 -1.04
CA LEU A 66 11.83 -14.15 -0.74
C LEU A 66 11.52 -14.89 -2.05
N CYS A 67 12.18 -16.03 -2.25
CA CYS A 67 11.85 -16.97 -3.30
C CYS A 67 10.70 -17.89 -2.85
N ALA A 68 10.01 -18.52 -3.80
CA ALA A 68 8.95 -19.46 -3.47
C ALA A 68 9.42 -20.55 -2.48
N ASP A 69 10.63 -21.10 -2.61
CA ASP A 69 11.06 -22.20 -1.74
C ASP A 69 11.68 -21.74 -0.41
N GLY A 70 12.08 -20.46 -0.29
CA GLY A 70 12.77 -19.90 0.88
C GLY A 70 12.02 -18.77 1.59
N ALA A 71 10.75 -18.53 1.22
CA ALA A 71 9.97 -17.40 1.75
C ALA A 71 9.82 -17.44 3.28
N ALA A 72 9.71 -18.63 3.89
CA ALA A 72 9.61 -18.79 5.35
C ALA A 72 10.85 -18.27 6.08
N GLU A 73 12.04 -18.72 5.68
CA GLU A 73 13.31 -18.32 6.31
C GLU A 73 13.56 -16.82 6.13
N GLY A 74 13.31 -16.31 4.93
CA GLY A 74 13.46 -14.89 4.65
C GLY A 74 12.47 -14.02 5.44
N ALA A 75 11.21 -14.46 5.62
CA ALA A 75 10.24 -13.78 6.46
C ALA A 75 10.68 -13.74 7.93
N GLN A 76 11.24 -14.83 8.45
CA GLN A 76 11.82 -14.85 9.80
C GLN A 76 13.02 -13.92 9.92
N ARG A 77 13.86 -13.81 8.87
CA ARG A 77 15.00 -12.88 8.84
C ARG A 77 14.57 -11.42 8.95
N LEU A 78 13.42 -11.05 8.38
CA LEU A 78 12.86 -9.69 8.45
C LEU A 78 12.42 -9.27 9.86
N LEU A 79 12.30 -10.20 10.80
CA LEU A 79 11.86 -9.92 12.18
C LEU A 79 13.01 -10.06 13.19
N ARG A 80 14.22 -10.42 12.74
CA ARG A 80 15.39 -10.51 13.62
C ARG A 80 15.65 -9.16 14.26
N GLY A 81 15.78 -9.13 15.58
CA GLY A 81 15.99 -7.90 16.35
C GLY A 81 14.72 -7.25 16.91
N LEU A 82 13.52 -7.65 16.47
CA LEU A 82 12.24 -7.20 17.03
C LEU A 82 11.74 -8.08 18.19
N GLY A 83 12.58 -8.98 18.70
CA GLY A 83 12.20 -9.97 19.71
C GLY A 83 11.53 -11.22 19.11
N SER A 84 11.40 -12.25 19.94
CA SER A 84 10.81 -13.54 19.58
C SER A 84 9.60 -13.82 20.46
N ALA A 85 8.44 -14.03 19.83
CA ALA A 85 7.18 -14.36 20.48
C ALA A 85 6.25 -15.05 19.48
N ALA A 86 5.14 -15.63 19.96
CA ALA A 86 4.12 -16.22 19.08
C ALA A 86 3.59 -15.21 18.04
N GLY A 87 3.48 -13.93 18.40
CA GLY A 87 3.10 -12.87 17.47
C GLY A 87 4.12 -12.65 16.35
N ALA A 88 5.42 -12.74 16.63
CA ALA A 88 6.48 -12.65 15.63
C ALA A 88 6.42 -13.82 14.64
N THR A 89 6.20 -15.04 15.14
CA THR A 89 6.04 -16.24 14.28
C THR A 89 4.83 -16.08 13.36
N LEU A 90 3.67 -15.70 13.90
CA LEU A 90 2.46 -15.50 13.11
C LEU A 90 2.61 -14.35 12.09
N LEU A 91 3.38 -13.32 12.41
CA LEU A 91 3.68 -12.24 11.46
C LEU A 91 4.61 -12.72 10.33
N ALA A 92 5.59 -13.57 10.63
CA ALA A 92 6.44 -14.19 9.60
C ALA A 92 5.60 -15.03 8.63
N ASP A 93 4.67 -15.84 9.14
CA ASP A 93 3.75 -16.65 8.32
C ASP A 93 2.86 -15.77 7.42
N ASP A 94 2.43 -14.62 7.93
CA ASP A 94 1.67 -13.64 7.16
C ASP A 94 2.51 -13.02 6.04
N ILE A 95 3.72 -12.54 6.35
CA ILE A 95 4.67 -11.98 5.37
C ILE A 95 4.98 -13.02 4.28
N GLU A 96 5.24 -14.26 4.67
CA GLU A 96 5.48 -15.37 3.73
C GLU A 96 4.27 -15.56 2.79
N THR A 97 3.06 -15.58 3.34
CA THR A 97 1.82 -15.75 2.58
C THR A 97 1.64 -14.63 1.56
N LEU A 98 1.89 -13.38 1.96
CA LEU A 98 1.83 -12.21 1.08
C LEU A 98 2.91 -12.26 0.01
N ALA A 99 4.15 -12.59 0.36
CA ALA A 99 5.27 -12.70 -0.57
C ALA A 99 5.02 -13.77 -1.64
N ARG A 100 4.59 -14.97 -1.24
CA ARG A 100 4.21 -16.05 -2.18
C ARG A 100 3.05 -15.65 -3.09
N ARG A 101 2.07 -14.90 -2.58
CA ARG A 101 0.98 -14.41 -3.43
C ARG A 101 1.47 -13.35 -4.40
N PHE A 102 2.27 -12.40 -3.93
CA PHE A 102 2.80 -11.32 -4.74
C PHE A 102 3.71 -11.83 -5.86
N ALA A 103 4.61 -12.76 -5.57
CA ALA A 103 5.45 -13.44 -6.57
C ALA A 103 4.61 -14.11 -7.68
N ARG A 104 3.50 -14.77 -7.32
CA ARG A 104 2.57 -15.35 -8.32
C ARG A 104 1.84 -14.31 -9.15
N ILE A 105 1.48 -13.16 -8.56
CA ILE A 105 0.81 -12.06 -9.29
C ILE A 105 1.77 -11.41 -10.28
N THR A 106 3.03 -11.22 -9.88
CA THR A 106 4.06 -10.58 -10.72
C THR A 106 4.68 -11.55 -11.72
N GLY A 107 4.58 -12.86 -11.48
CA GLY A 107 5.29 -13.89 -12.24
C GLY A 107 6.78 -13.94 -11.93
N ALA A 108 7.24 -13.24 -10.89
CA ALA A 108 8.65 -13.20 -10.50
C ALA A 108 9.04 -14.47 -9.70
N PRO A 109 10.25 -15.02 -9.90
CA PRO A 109 10.73 -16.18 -9.13
C PRO A 109 10.99 -15.82 -7.65
N GLU A 110 11.25 -14.55 -7.38
CA GLU A 110 11.46 -13.99 -6.06
C GLU A 110 10.92 -12.56 -5.98
N VAL A 111 10.70 -12.09 -4.75
CA VAL A 111 10.32 -10.70 -4.45
C VAL A 111 11.28 -10.14 -3.40
N VAL A 112 11.51 -8.83 -3.44
CA VAL A 112 12.29 -8.13 -2.42
C VAL A 112 11.30 -7.63 -1.36
N ALA A 113 11.45 -8.12 -0.14
CA ALA A 113 10.69 -7.68 1.01
C ALA A 113 11.54 -6.75 1.87
N SER A 114 10.96 -5.63 2.30
CA SER A 114 11.53 -4.73 3.31
C SER A 114 10.53 -4.51 4.43
N LEU A 115 10.96 -4.64 5.68
CA LEU A 115 10.20 -4.32 6.88
C LEU A 115 10.94 -3.20 7.62
N ALA A 116 10.27 -2.08 7.84
CA ALA A 116 10.90 -0.91 8.44
C ALA A 116 10.00 -0.20 9.46
N ILE A 117 10.65 0.33 10.50
CA ILE A 117 10.07 1.32 11.41
C ILE A 117 10.25 2.70 10.76
N VAL A 118 9.14 3.43 10.62
CA VAL A 118 9.11 4.75 9.98
C VAL A 118 8.57 5.79 10.96
N HIS A 119 9.44 6.76 11.28
CA HIS A 119 9.16 7.93 12.13
C HIS A 119 9.00 9.24 11.35
N THR A 120 9.13 9.19 10.03
CA THR A 120 9.23 10.37 9.16
C THR A 120 8.09 10.47 8.17
N ASP A 121 7.92 11.66 7.60
CA ASP A 121 6.96 11.92 6.52
C ASP A 121 7.54 11.60 5.13
N LYS A 122 8.41 10.59 5.03
CA LYS A 122 8.87 10.09 3.73
C LYS A 122 7.66 9.67 2.90
N CYS A 123 7.65 10.07 1.63
CA CYS A 123 6.56 9.83 0.68
C CYS A 123 5.21 10.47 1.06
N ARG A 124 5.19 11.61 1.78
CA ARG A 124 3.95 12.37 2.11
C ARG A 124 3.32 13.14 0.93
N LYS A 125 4.05 13.33 -0.18
CA LYS A 125 3.48 13.88 -1.42
C LYS A 125 2.79 12.76 -2.19
N PHE A 126 1.57 13.00 -2.67
CA PHE A 126 0.90 12.08 -3.59
C PHE A 126 1.73 11.87 -4.85
N HIS A 127 1.97 10.61 -5.19
CA HIS A 127 2.76 10.20 -6.33
C HIS A 127 2.28 8.86 -6.88
N ALA A 128 2.75 8.51 -8.07
CA ALA A 128 2.63 7.17 -8.63
C ALA A 128 4.01 6.56 -8.75
N ASP A 129 4.14 5.29 -8.37
CA ASP A 129 5.41 4.57 -8.43
C ASP A 129 5.83 4.29 -9.88
N TYR A 130 7.13 4.43 -10.16
CA TYR A 130 7.77 3.89 -11.35
C TYR A 130 8.19 2.43 -11.12
N LYS A 131 7.21 1.59 -10.77
CA LYS A 131 7.36 0.14 -10.60
C LYS A 131 6.19 -0.55 -11.32
N PRO A 132 6.31 -1.83 -11.73
CA PRO A 132 5.17 -2.55 -12.30
C PRO A 132 4.06 -2.77 -11.27
N LEU A 133 4.40 -3.34 -10.13
CA LEU A 133 3.51 -3.55 -9.00
C LEU A 133 4.31 -3.36 -7.71
N ARG A 134 3.63 -2.91 -6.66
CA ARG A 134 4.13 -2.87 -5.28
C ARG A 134 3.05 -3.34 -4.33
N LEU A 135 3.40 -4.12 -3.32
CA LEU A 135 2.51 -4.45 -2.21
C LEU A 135 2.98 -3.74 -0.94
N LEU A 136 2.04 -3.10 -0.24
CA LEU A 136 2.23 -2.42 1.03
C LEU A 136 1.30 -3.01 2.09
N CYS A 137 1.83 -3.19 3.30
CA CYS A 137 1.05 -3.53 4.49
C CYS A 137 1.66 -2.83 5.70
N THR A 138 0.94 -1.87 6.28
CA THR A 138 1.32 -1.26 7.56
C THR A 138 0.79 -2.14 8.68
N TYR A 139 1.65 -2.81 9.42
CA TYR A 139 1.23 -3.70 10.52
C TYR A 139 0.88 -2.95 11.80
N LEU A 140 1.52 -1.81 12.04
CA LEU A 140 1.22 -0.90 13.15
C LEU A 140 1.32 0.54 12.67
N GLY A 141 0.40 1.38 13.13
CA GLY A 141 0.31 2.81 12.77
C GLY A 141 -0.52 3.09 11.51
N PRO A 142 -0.59 4.35 11.06
CA PRO A 142 -1.39 4.75 9.90
C PRO A 142 -0.96 4.09 8.58
N GLY A 143 -1.91 3.47 7.87
CA GLY A 143 -1.66 2.80 6.59
C GLY A 143 -1.61 3.74 5.38
N THR A 144 -1.13 3.23 4.25
CA THR A 144 -1.06 3.95 2.97
C THR A 144 -2.38 4.63 2.60
N GLU A 145 -2.29 5.86 2.10
CA GLU A 145 -3.42 6.58 1.51
C GLU A 145 -3.37 6.49 -0.01
N TRP A 146 -4.52 6.36 -0.66
CA TRP A 146 -4.65 6.38 -2.11
C TRP A 146 -5.88 7.15 -2.55
N VAL A 147 -5.93 7.47 -3.84
CA VAL A 147 -7.06 8.13 -4.48
C VAL A 147 -7.43 7.38 -5.74
N ASP A 148 -8.72 7.29 -6.02
CA ASP A 148 -9.20 6.75 -7.29
C ASP A 148 -8.66 7.59 -8.46
N ASN A 149 -8.23 6.95 -9.54
CA ASN A 149 -7.72 7.65 -10.72
C ASN A 149 -8.71 8.65 -11.31
N ALA A 150 -10.01 8.46 -11.09
CA ALA A 150 -11.06 9.39 -11.51
C ALA A 150 -11.05 10.74 -10.77
N ASP A 151 -10.46 10.77 -9.56
CA ASP A 151 -10.49 11.89 -8.61
C ASP A 151 -9.10 12.56 -8.46
N VAL A 152 -8.12 12.19 -9.30
CA VAL A 152 -6.77 12.76 -9.31
C VAL A 152 -6.59 13.74 -10.47
N ASP A 153 -6.08 14.93 -10.19
CA ASP A 153 -5.54 15.82 -11.22
C ASP A 153 -4.06 15.47 -11.49
N ARG A 154 -3.85 14.70 -12.56
CA ARG A 154 -2.51 14.22 -12.94
C ARG A 154 -1.60 15.29 -13.50
N THR A 155 -2.13 16.43 -13.95
CA THR A 155 -1.30 17.51 -14.51
C THR A 155 -0.36 18.10 -13.46
N HIS A 156 -0.70 17.94 -12.17
CA HIS A 156 0.05 18.43 -11.03
C HIS A 156 1.01 17.40 -10.39
N LEU A 157 1.01 16.14 -10.82
CA LEU A 157 1.87 15.09 -10.22
C LEU A 157 3.37 15.41 -10.35
N ALA A 158 3.80 15.84 -11.54
CA ALA A 158 5.18 16.16 -11.86
C ALA A 158 5.53 17.65 -11.67
N GLN A 159 4.57 18.48 -11.27
CA GLN A 159 4.82 19.91 -11.08
C GLN A 159 5.57 20.17 -9.78
N GLU A 160 6.56 21.05 -9.88
CA GLU A 160 7.19 21.68 -8.72
C GLU A 160 6.28 22.80 -8.22
N VAL A 161 6.08 22.83 -6.92
CA VAL A 161 5.31 23.84 -6.21
C VAL A 161 5.97 24.10 -4.86
N ASP A 162 5.70 25.27 -4.28
CA ASP A 162 6.39 25.78 -3.10
C ASP A 162 6.30 24.87 -1.88
N THR A 163 5.19 24.13 -1.71
CA THR A 163 4.99 23.22 -0.58
C THR A 163 4.33 21.90 -0.97
N VAL A 164 4.56 20.85 -0.18
CA VAL A 164 3.95 19.53 -0.41
C VAL A 164 2.44 19.58 -0.17
N GLU A 165 1.99 20.43 0.75
CA GLU A 165 0.58 20.62 1.09
C GLU A 165 -0.16 21.24 -0.11
N LEU A 166 0.43 22.26 -0.74
CA LEU A 166 -0.11 22.84 -1.97
C LEU A 166 -0.08 21.83 -3.12
N ALA A 167 0.98 21.02 -3.23
CA ALA A 167 1.06 19.95 -4.23
C ALA A 167 -0.10 18.96 -4.06
N ASN A 168 -0.29 18.47 -2.84
CA ASN A 168 -1.33 17.50 -2.51
C ASN A 168 -2.73 18.06 -2.75
N ALA A 169 -2.99 19.32 -2.40
CA ALA A 169 -4.28 19.98 -2.65
C ALA A 169 -4.57 20.14 -4.15
N ARG A 170 -3.55 20.32 -4.98
CA ARG A 170 -3.70 20.37 -6.44
C ARG A 170 -3.89 18.98 -7.06
N ILE A 171 -3.12 17.98 -6.61
CA ILE A 171 -3.22 16.60 -7.10
C ILE A 171 -4.57 15.98 -6.69
N VAL A 172 -5.05 16.30 -5.48
CA VAL A 172 -6.31 15.78 -4.91
C VAL A 172 -7.15 16.96 -4.38
N PRO A 173 -7.91 17.64 -5.26
CA PRO A 173 -8.70 18.82 -4.88
C PRO A 173 -9.78 18.53 -3.84
N GLN A 174 -10.29 17.29 -3.80
CA GLN A 174 -11.30 16.84 -2.86
C GLN A 174 -10.68 15.86 -1.86
N SER A 175 -10.27 16.35 -0.69
CA SER A 175 -9.67 15.52 0.36
C SER A 175 -10.58 14.39 0.85
N SER A 176 -11.91 14.54 0.74
CA SER A 176 -12.89 13.49 1.06
C SER A 176 -12.84 12.27 0.12
N ARG A 177 -12.07 12.33 -0.98
CA ARG A 177 -11.83 11.21 -1.90
C ARG A 177 -10.61 10.37 -1.50
N ILE A 178 -9.82 10.83 -0.52
CA ILE A 178 -8.69 10.08 -0.01
C ILE A 178 -9.20 8.87 0.77
N GLN A 179 -8.74 7.70 0.35
CA GLN A 179 -8.96 6.45 1.05
C GLN A 179 -7.68 6.06 1.78
N ARG A 180 -7.82 5.32 2.88
CA ARG A 180 -6.70 4.90 3.73
C ARG A 180 -6.82 3.43 4.10
N ALA A 181 -5.68 2.76 4.18
CA ALA A 181 -5.54 1.42 4.75
C ALA A 181 -5.54 1.50 6.27
N ASP A 182 -6.28 0.62 6.93
CA ASP A 182 -6.12 0.42 8.37
C ASP A 182 -4.90 -0.49 8.64
N ALA A 183 -4.45 -0.54 9.90
CA ALA A 183 -3.36 -1.42 10.29
C ALA A 183 -3.70 -2.88 9.96
N GLY A 184 -2.83 -3.53 9.21
CA GLY A 184 -2.99 -4.90 8.72
C GLY A 184 -3.65 -5.01 7.34
N ASP A 185 -4.29 -3.96 6.81
CA ASP A 185 -4.81 -4.00 5.44
C ASP A 185 -3.66 -4.16 4.43
N VAL A 186 -3.94 -4.91 3.36
CA VAL A 186 -2.95 -5.14 2.30
C VAL A 186 -3.37 -4.37 1.06
N VAL A 187 -2.45 -3.56 0.54
CA VAL A 187 -2.67 -2.75 -0.65
C VAL A 187 -1.68 -3.17 -1.73
N ILE A 188 -2.18 -3.58 -2.90
CA ILE A 188 -1.34 -3.68 -4.11
C ILE A 188 -1.60 -2.48 -5.02
N LEU A 189 -0.52 -1.82 -5.38
CA LEU A 189 -0.48 -0.65 -6.24
C LEU A 189 0.07 -1.05 -7.61
N LYS A 190 -0.66 -0.68 -8.67
CA LYS A 190 -0.19 -0.78 -10.04
C LYS A 190 0.48 0.52 -10.46
N GLY A 191 1.79 0.50 -10.62
CA GLY A 191 2.57 1.68 -10.97
C GLY A 191 2.63 1.94 -12.48
N GLU A 192 3.46 2.92 -12.85
CA GLU A 192 3.60 3.44 -14.22
C GLU A 192 4.27 2.44 -15.17
N LEU A 193 5.16 1.60 -14.66
CA LEU A 193 5.89 0.61 -15.47
C LEU A 193 5.09 -0.68 -15.73
N HIS A 194 3.87 -0.80 -15.19
CA HIS A 194 3.03 -1.96 -15.51
C HIS A 194 2.67 -1.95 -17.00
N PRO A 195 2.73 -3.10 -17.71
CA PRO A 195 2.44 -3.16 -19.14
C PRO A 195 1.12 -2.47 -19.50
N GLY A 196 1.21 -1.46 -20.36
CA GLY A 196 0.08 -0.67 -20.81
C GLY A 196 -0.56 0.23 -19.73
N ASN A 197 0.10 0.54 -18.61
CA ASN A 197 -0.44 1.39 -17.54
C ASN A 197 0.19 2.79 -17.44
N HIS A 198 1.11 3.13 -18.34
CA HIS A 198 1.76 4.44 -18.35
C HIS A 198 0.75 5.60 -18.35
N GLY A 199 0.99 6.59 -17.50
CA GLY A 199 0.12 7.74 -17.22
C GLY A 199 -1.07 7.41 -16.30
N ARG A 200 -1.15 6.20 -15.74
CA ARG A 200 -2.30 5.72 -14.94
C ARG A 200 -1.89 5.03 -13.65
N GLY A 201 -0.64 5.13 -13.21
CA GLY A 201 -0.15 4.51 -11.98
C GLY A 201 -0.98 4.90 -10.75
N ALA A 202 -1.13 3.99 -9.79
CA ALA A 202 -1.88 4.24 -8.57
C ALA A 202 -1.30 5.44 -7.81
N VAL A 203 -2.13 6.46 -7.60
CA VAL A 203 -1.74 7.68 -6.89
C VAL A 203 -1.94 7.47 -5.41
N HIS A 204 -0.85 7.54 -4.66
CA HIS A 204 -0.81 7.17 -3.25
C HIS A 204 0.23 8.00 -2.48
N ARG A 205 0.17 7.92 -1.16
CA ARG A 205 1.16 8.52 -0.25
C ARG A 205 1.20 7.78 1.08
N SER A 206 2.26 8.06 1.85
CA SER A 206 2.25 7.87 3.29
C SER A 206 1.44 8.98 3.95
N PRO A 207 0.53 8.68 4.91
CA PRO A 207 -0.03 9.71 5.77
C PRO A 207 1.08 10.48 6.49
N PRO A 208 0.95 11.79 6.70
CA PRO A 208 1.85 12.53 7.57
C PRO A 208 1.68 12.06 9.02
N ILE A 209 2.79 11.73 9.68
CA ILE A 209 2.84 11.16 11.04
C ILE A 209 3.76 11.92 11.99
N GLN A 210 4.67 12.76 11.47
CA GLN A 210 5.65 13.45 12.32
C GLN A 210 4.99 14.40 13.32
N ALA A 211 3.91 15.08 12.93
CA ALA A 211 3.19 16.01 13.80
C ALA A 211 2.40 15.29 14.92
N THR A 212 2.07 14.01 14.74
CA THR A 212 1.32 13.20 15.71
C THR A 212 2.23 12.32 16.57
N LEU A 213 3.55 12.33 16.31
CA LEU A 213 4.53 11.43 16.92
C LEU A 213 4.16 9.95 16.76
N ASP A 214 3.40 9.64 15.70
CA ASP A 214 3.04 8.26 15.38
C ASP A 214 4.24 7.54 14.77
N THR A 215 4.33 6.24 15.04
CA THR A 215 5.31 5.34 14.43
C THR A 215 4.59 4.32 13.56
N ARG A 216 5.23 3.91 12.46
CA ARG A 216 4.71 2.86 11.58
C ARG A 216 5.67 1.70 11.46
N LEU A 217 5.17 0.47 11.52
CA LEU A 217 5.90 -0.72 11.07
C LEU A 217 5.32 -1.15 9.72
N VAL A 218 6.08 -0.97 8.65
CA VAL A 218 5.60 -1.12 7.27
C VAL A 218 6.35 -2.22 6.54
N LEU A 219 5.60 -3.15 5.95
CA LEU A 219 6.09 -4.10 4.95
C LEU A 219 5.92 -3.52 3.55
N THR A 220 6.99 -3.59 2.76
CA THR A 220 6.97 -3.36 1.30
C THR A 220 7.43 -4.61 0.59
N LEU A 221 6.71 -5.03 -0.45
CA LEU A 221 7.15 -6.06 -1.39
C LEU A 221 7.22 -5.49 -2.80
N ASP A 222 8.38 -5.64 -3.43
CA ASP A 222 8.65 -5.22 -4.80
C ASP A 222 9.21 -6.40 -5.62
N THR A 223 9.10 -6.34 -6.94
CA THR A 223 9.90 -7.21 -7.82
C THR A 223 11.36 -6.72 -7.81
N PRO A 224 12.35 -7.63 -7.93
CA PRO A 224 13.74 -7.23 -8.17
C PRO A 224 13.84 -6.29 -9.38
N GLU A 225 14.82 -5.37 -9.34
CA GLU A 225 15.19 -4.52 -10.49
C GLU A 225 15.89 -5.31 -11.59
#